data_AF-A0A9W6Z1U7-F1
#
_entry.id   AF-A0A9W6Z1U7-F1
#
_cell.length_a   1.000
_cell.length_b   1.000
_cell.length_c   1.000
_cell.angle_alpha   90.00
_cell.angle_beta   90.00
_cell.angle_gamma   90.00
#
_symmetry.space_group_name_H-M   'P 1'
#
loop_
_entity.id
_entity.type
_entity.pdbx_description
1 polymer ?
#
loop_
_entity_poly.entity_id
_entity_poly.type
_entity_poly.pdbx_seq_one_letter_code
_entity_poly.pdbx_strand_id
1 'polypeptide(L)'
;MRLITIRMPTLTEVLESNYKDIVADNLGGIKNQLETISSTHKNEQLFQSSTPIIRNVIVSNLNGMSPQDKFSNAMILRRGRTDQEQGIWIFGDDGIIRGFNLATGEVVENVKAHDGRIKSGFSGTNSKGEEVVVTCGAVDRLVQLLENA
;
A
#
# COMPACT_ATOMS: atom_id res chain seq x y z
N MET A 1 -14.42 15.28 6.47
CA MET A 1 -13.48 14.58 7.36
C MET A 1 -13.58 13.09 7.05
N ARG A 2 -12.52 12.43 6.60
CA ARG A 2 -12.54 11.01 6.24
C ARG A 2 -11.64 10.25 7.21
N LEU A 3 -12.19 9.23 7.85
CA LEU A 3 -11.45 8.31 8.72
C LEU A 3 -10.82 7.24 7.82
N ILE A 4 -9.50 7.07 7.89
CA ILE A 4 -8.80 5.98 7.21
C ILE A 4 -8.42 4.96 8.26
N THR A 5 -8.92 3.73 8.12
CA THR A 5 -8.60 2.60 9.00
C THR A 5 -7.74 1.62 8.22
N ILE A 6 -6.53 1.37 8.72
CA ILE A 6 -5.58 0.44 8.10
C ILE A 6 -5.43 -0.78 9.02
N ARG A 7 -5.62 -1.97 8.46
CA ARG A 7 -5.28 -3.23 9.13
C ARG A 7 -3.77 -3.43 8.99
N MET A 8 -3.05 -3.36 10.10
CA MET A 8 -1.64 -3.75 10.13
C MET A 8 -1.53 -5.28 10.27
N PRO A 9 -0.62 -5.93 9.53
CA PRO A 9 -0.34 -7.35 9.71
C PRO A 9 0.23 -7.61 11.10
N THR A 10 0.01 -8.81 11.62
CA THR A 10 0.64 -9.21 12.89
C THR A 10 2.14 -9.40 12.69
N LEU A 11 2.93 -9.28 13.77
CA LEU A 11 4.37 -9.47 13.68
C LEU A 11 4.74 -10.87 13.17
N THR A 12 3.94 -11.88 13.53
CA THR A 12 4.06 -13.24 13.02
C THR A 12 3.87 -13.29 11.50
N GLU A 13 2.82 -12.65 10.98
CA GLU A 13 2.57 -12.56 9.54
C GLU A 13 3.72 -11.86 8.80
N VAL A 14 4.32 -10.82 9.38
CA VAL A 14 5.47 -10.10 8.79
C VAL A 14 6.72 -10.97 8.78
N LEU A 15 7.00 -11.71 9.86
CA LEU A 15 8.19 -12.56 9.97
C LEU A 15 8.10 -13.77 9.04
N GLU A 16 6.93 -14.41 8.95
CA GLU A 16 6.71 -15.57 8.09
C GLU A 16 6.67 -15.20 6.60
N SER A 17 6.23 -14.00 6.25
CA SER A 17 6.22 -13.54 4.84
C SER A 17 7.60 -13.11 4.35
N ASN A 18 8.37 -12.39 5.16
CA ASN A 18 9.61 -11.74 4.70
C ASN A 18 10.90 -12.50 5.05
N TYR A 19 10.87 -13.40 6.05
CA TYR A 19 12.09 -14.01 6.59
C TYR A 19 12.02 -15.54 6.71
N LYS A 20 11.14 -16.18 5.95
CA LYS A 20 10.88 -17.63 5.98
C LYS A 20 12.16 -18.47 5.98
N ASP A 21 13.14 -18.11 5.16
CA ASP A 21 14.39 -18.87 4.99
C ASP A 21 15.39 -18.68 6.14
N ILE A 22 15.32 -17.56 6.87
CA ILE A 22 16.18 -17.25 8.02
C ILE A 22 15.54 -17.76 9.33
N VAL A 23 14.21 -17.85 9.34
CA VAL A 23 13.42 -17.93 10.57
C VAL A 23 12.81 -19.31 10.79
N ALA A 24 12.77 -20.20 9.78
CA ALA A 24 12.23 -21.55 9.91
C ALA A 24 12.79 -22.34 11.12
N ASP A 25 14.09 -22.20 11.40
CA ASP A 25 14.76 -22.94 12.48
C ASP A 25 14.76 -22.22 13.83
N ASN A 26 14.37 -20.93 13.90
CA ASN A 26 14.52 -20.12 15.11
C ASN A 26 13.35 -19.18 15.44
N LEU A 27 12.20 -19.33 14.76
CA LEU A 27 11.01 -18.49 14.97
C LEU A 27 10.52 -18.53 16.42
N GLY A 28 10.58 -19.69 17.06
CA GLY A 28 10.21 -19.85 18.48
C GLY A 28 11.13 -19.09 19.43
N GLY A 29 12.44 -19.12 19.16
CA GLY A 29 13.44 -18.36 19.94
C GLY A 29 13.25 -16.86 19.80
N ILE A 30 13.04 -16.38 18.57
CA ILE A 30 12.78 -14.97 18.28
C ILE A 30 11.46 -14.52 18.93
N LYS A 31 10.39 -15.32 18.85
CA LYS A 31 9.11 -15.03 19.52
C LYS A 31 9.29 -14.95 21.03
N ASN A 32 9.96 -15.91 21.65
CA ASN A 32 10.22 -15.90 23.09
C ASN A 32 11.09 -14.71 23.52
N GLN A 33 12.08 -14.33 22.71
CA GLN A 33 12.88 -13.12 22.97
C GLN A 33 12.04 -11.86 22.84
N LEU A 34 11.17 -11.75 21.84
CA LEU A 34 10.26 -10.63 21.65
C LEU A 34 9.21 -10.53 22.75
N GLU A 35 8.65 -11.66 23.20
CA GLU A 35 7.74 -11.73 24.34
C GLU A 35 8.44 -11.36 25.64
N THR A 36 9.68 -11.81 25.82
CA THR A 36 10.53 -11.42 26.96
C THR A 36 10.82 -9.92 26.92
N ILE A 37 11.19 -9.36 25.77
CA ILE A 37 11.40 -7.92 25.60
C ILE A 37 10.10 -7.15 25.86
N SER A 38 8.96 -7.62 25.34
CA SER A 38 7.65 -6.98 25.51
C SER A 38 7.15 -7.02 26.94
N SER A 39 7.44 -8.07 27.70
CA SER A 39 7.07 -8.20 29.11
C SER A 39 8.05 -7.49 30.05
N THR A 40 9.33 -7.44 29.70
CA THR A 40 10.38 -6.76 30.46
C THR A 40 10.33 -5.25 30.23
N HIS A 41 9.95 -4.79 29.02
CA HIS A 41 9.71 -3.39 28.73
C HIS A 41 8.21 -3.10 28.88
N LYS A 42 7.81 -2.67 30.08
CA LYS A 42 6.54 -1.95 30.27
C LYS A 42 6.63 -0.60 29.55
N ASN A 43 6.38 -0.60 28.25
CA ASN A 43 6.07 0.61 27.48
C ASN A 43 4.60 1.02 27.72
N GLU A 44 4.16 1.02 28.98
CA GLU A 44 3.03 1.86 29.38
C GLU A 44 3.55 3.30 29.36
N GLN A 45 3.50 3.91 28.18
CA GLN A 45 3.75 5.34 28.09
C GLN A 45 2.59 6.10 28.72
N LEU A 46 2.83 6.58 29.95
CA LEU A 46 2.70 8.02 30.20
C LEU A 46 3.30 8.76 28.99
N PHE A 47 2.64 9.82 28.51
CA PHE A 47 2.79 10.57 27.26
C PHE A 47 4.22 11.03 26.80
N GLN A 48 5.30 10.45 27.30
CA GLN A 48 6.70 10.72 27.01
C GLN A 48 7.38 9.42 26.54
N SER A 49 7.35 9.15 25.24
CA SER A 49 8.05 8.01 24.63
C SER A 49 9.56 8.23 24.57
N SER A 50 10.37 7.25 25.02
CA SER A 50 11.83 7.22 24.80
C SER A 50 12.23 6.80 23.39
N THR A 51 11.30 6.26 22.60
CA THR A 51 11.47 6.11 21.16
C THR A 51 11.29 7.49 20.52
N PRO A 52 12.32 8.07 19.88
CA PRO A 52 12.14 9.31 19.15
C PRO A 52 11.17 9.03 17.99
N ILE A 53 9.92 9.46 18.13
CA ILE A 53 9.00 9.54 16.99
C ILE A 53 9.62 10.60 16.08
N ILE A 54 10.32 10.15 15.05
CA ILE A 54 10.88 11.05 14.04
C ILE A 54 9.71 11.51 13.18
N ARG A 55 9.11 12.62 13.61
CA ARG A 55 8.07 13.31 12.85
C ARG A 55 8.73 14.08 11.72
N ASN A 56 7.98 14.33 10.66
CA ASN A 56 8.43 15.16 9.53
C ASN A 56 9.58 14.55 8.70
N VAL A 57 9.70 13.23 8.64
CA VAL A 57 10.66 12.56 7.75
C VAL A 57 9.97 12.20 6.45
N ILE A 58 10.51 12.70 5.34
CA ILE A 58 10.20 12.19 4.02
C ILE A 58 11.10 10.97 3.81
N VAL A 59 10.51 9.77 3.81
CA VAL A 59 11.25 8.51 3.62
C VAL A 59 11.77 8.39 2.19
N SER A 60 10.97 8.82 1.22
CA SER A 60 11.35 8.88 -0.19
C SER A 60 10.50 9.91 -0.93
N ASN A 61 11.06 10.47 -2.02
CA ASN A 61 10.33 11.32 -2.95
C ASN A 61 10.27 10.60 -4.29
N LEU A 62 9.05 10.32 -4.74
CA LEU A 62 8.78 9.46 -5.89
C LEU A 62 7.94 10.24 -6.89
N ASN A 63 8.32 10.16 -8.17
CA ASN A 63 7.54 10.76 -9.23
C ASN A 63 6.46 9.78 -9.68
N GLY A 64 5.19 10.14 -9.48
CA GLY A 64 4.06 9.30 -9.86
C GLY A 64 3.83 9.18 -11.37
N MET A 65 4.56 9.95 -12.19
CA MET A 65 4.48 9.96 -13.66
C MET A 65 3.04 10.13 -14.22
N SER A 66 2.16 10.68 -13.39
CA SER A 66 0.74 10.80 -13.64
C SER A 66 0.40 12.27 -13.88
N PRO A 67 0.04 12.67 -15.12
CA PRO A 67 -0.40 14.02 -15.39
C PRO A 67 -1.58 14.39 -14.50
N GLN A 68 -1.49 15.55 -13.85
CA GLN A 68 -2.55 16.13 -13.03
C GLN A 68 -2.65 17.63 -13.32
N ASP A 69 -3.87 18.14 -13.49
CA ASP A 69 -4.14 19.57 -13.58
C ASP A 69 -4.20 20.25 -12.19
N LYS A 70 -4.30 21.59 -12.16
CA LYS A 70 -4.36 22.39 -10.92
C LYS A 70 -5.59 22.07 -10.04
N PHE A 71 -6.65 21.54 -10.62
CA PHE A 71 -7.90 21.19 -9.97
C PHE A 71 -8.03 19.68 -9.72
N SER A 72 -6.96 18.92 -9.99
CA SER A 72 -6.92 17.49 -9.78
C SER A 72 -6.60 17.14 -8.35
N ASN A 73 -7.30 16.13 -7.85
CA ASN A 73 -6.99 15.51 -6.59
C ASN A 73 -6.18 14.27 -6.90
N ALA A 74 -5.01 14.14 -6.27
CA ALA A 74 -4.22 12.94 -6.39
C ALA A 74 -5.03 11.74 -5.87
N MET A 75 -5.30 10.78 -6.75
CA MET A 75 -5.95 9.54 -6.39
C MET A 75 -4.88 8.46 -6.32
N ILE A 76 -4.65 7.99 -5.09
CA ILE A 76 -3.63 7.00 -4.77
C ILE A 76 -4.30 5.92 -3.95
N LEU A 77 -4.26 4.68 -4.42
CA LEU A 77 -4.84 3.52 -3.75
C LEU A 77 -3.77 2.46 -3.51
N ARG A 78 -3.95 1.62 -2.50
CA ARG A 78 -3.05 0.49 -2.24
C ARG A 78 -3.25 -0.59 -3.31
N ARG A 79 -2.17 -1.26 -3.72
CA ARG A 79 -2.28 -2.52 -4.48
C ARG A 79 -2.75 -3.66 -3.57
N GLY A 80 -3.78 -4.38 -4.03
CA GLY A 80 -4.44 -5.45 -3.30
C GLY A 80 -3.72 -6.80 -3.37
N ARG A 81 -2.67 -6.93 -4.19
CA ARG A 81 -1.95 -8.19 -4.39
C ARG A 81 -1.32 -8.70 -3.09
N THR A 82 -1.57 -9.98 -2.79
CA THR A 82 -1.15 -10.63 -1.52
C THR A 82 0.17 -11.41 -1.68
N ASP A 83 0.52 -11.78 -2.92
CA ASP A 83 1.63 -12.64 -3.30
C ASP A 83 2.89 -11.87 -3.75
N GLN A 84 2.75 -10.61 -4.21
CA GLN A 84 3.85 -9.81 -4.72
C GLN A 84 3.76 -8.34 -4.29
N GLU A 85 4.95 -7.78 -4.03
CA GLU A 85 5.36 -6.36 -3.99
C GLU A 85 4.35 -5.35 -3.44
N GLN A 86 4.69 -4.77 -2.27
CA GLN A 86 3.92 -3.65 -1.73
C GLN A 86 4.00 -2.45 -2.69
N GLY A 87 2.85 -2.11 -3.27
CA GLY A 87 2.75 -1.06 -4.25
C GLY A 87 1.52 -0.17 -4.06
N ILE A 88 1.46 0.86 -4.88
CA ILE A 88 0.32 1.77 -4.98
C ILE A 88 -0.14 1.90 -6.43
N TRP A 89 -1.43 2.12 -6.61
CA TRP A 89 -2.03 2.61 -7.84
C TRP A 89 -2.10 4.12 -7.83
N ILE A 90 -1.65 4.74 -8.91
CA ILE A 90 -1.77 6.17 -9.16
C ILE A 90 -2.63 6.36 -10.41
N PHE A 91 -3.72 7.11 -10.27
CA PHE A 91 -4.68 7.32 -11.35
C PHE A 91 -4.46 8.69 -11.99
N GLY A 92 -4.31 8.72 -13.32
CA GLY A 92 -4.00 9.93 -14.06
C GLY A 92 -5.17 10.63 -14.74
N ASP A 93 -4.96 11.91 -15.04
CA ASP A 93 -5.90 12.69 -15.84
C ASP A 93 -5.88 12.30 -17.33
N ASP A 94 -4.89 11.50 -17.73
CA ASP A 94 -4.75 10.91 -19.06
C ASP A 94 -5.49 9.57 -19.22
N GLY A 95 -6.20 9.12 -18.18
CA GLY A 95 -6.96 7.86 -18.20
C GLY A 95 -6.11 6.61 -18.05
N ILE A 96 -4.84 6.77 -17.67
CA ILE A 96 -3.91 5.67 -17.40
C ILE A 96 -3.79 5.46 -15.89
N ILE A 97 -3.89 4.20 -15.47
CA ILE A 97 -3.64 3.73 -14.11
C ILE A 97 -2.19 3.22 -14.07
N ARG A 98 -1.42 3.68 -13.09
CA ARG A 98 0.01 3.36 -12.96
C ARG A 98 0.27 2.58 -11.69
N GLY A 99 0.84 1.39 -11.84
CA GLY A 99 1.22 0.52 -10.73
C GLY A 99 2.65 0.82 -10.35
N PHE A 100 2.83 1.22 -9.10
CA PHE A 100 4.11 1.69 -8.59
C PHE A 100 4.62 0.73 -7.52
N ASN A 101 5.87 0.28 -7.66
CA ASN A 101 6.54 -0.52 -6.65
C ASN A 101 7.25 0.42 -5.65
N LEU A 102 6.86 0.35 -4.37
CA LEU A 102 7.40 1.24 -3.34
C LEU A 102 8.84 0.89 -2.93
N ALA A 103 9.28 -0.35 -3.13
CA ALA A 103 10.63 -0.80 -2.81
C ALA A 103 11.64 -0.31 -3.84
N THR A 104 11.30 -0.37 -5.13
CA THR A 104 12.20 0.06 -6.22
C THR A 104 12.03 1.52 -6.58
N GLY A 105 10.86 2.12 -6.32
CA GLY A 105 10.58 3.49 -6.73
C GLY A 105 10.20 3.61 -8.21
N GLU A 106 9.82 2.52 -8.86
CA GLU A 106 9.56 2.47 -10.29
C GLU A 106 8.10 2.13 -10.61
N VAL A 107 7.63 2.64 -11.76
CA VAL A 107 6.34 2.25 -12.34
C VAL A 107 6.53 0.88 -12.99
N VAL A 108 5.97 -0.16 -12.38
CA VAL A 108 6.00 -1.54 -12.89
C VAL A 108 4.88 -1.83 -13.87
N GLU A 109 3.84 -0.98 -13.89
CA GLU A 109 2.63 -1.26 -14.66
C GLU A 109 1.92 0.00 -15.15
N ASN A 110 1.38 -0.06 -16.37
CA ASN A 110 0.57 1.02 -16.97
C ASN A 110 -0.66 0.40 -17.65
N VAL A 111 -1.84 0.70 -17.13
CA VAL A 111 -3.11 0.20 -17.66
C VAL A 111 -3.92 1.36 -18.22
N LYS A 112 -4.17 1.35 -19.52
CA LYS A 112 -5.06 2.32 -20.16
C LYS A 112 -6.51 1.91 -19.88
N ALA A 113 -7.17 2.63 -18.98
CA ALA A 113 -8.57 2.39 -18.63
C ALA A 113 -9.51 3.31 -19.40
N HIS A 114 -9.24 4.61 -19.40
CA HIS A 114 -10.20 5.60 -19.91
C HIS A 114 -9.57 6.50 -20.97
N ASP A 115 -10.40 7.13 -21.82
CA ASP A 115 -9.95 8.10 -22.85
C ASP A 115 -9.55 9.46 -22.26
N GLY A 116 -9.74 9.65 -20.97
CA GLY A 116 -9.33 10.85 -20.25
C GLY A 116 -9.43 10.65 -18.75
N ARG A 117 -9.54 11.76 -18.02
CA ARG A 117 -9.39 11.79 -16.57
C ARG A 117 -10.19 10.72 -15.83
N ILE A 118 -9.50 9.97 -14.97
CA ILE A 118 -10.14 9.07 -14.02
C ILE A 118 -10.63 9.91 -12.83
N LYS A 119 -11.94 9.86 -12.55
CA LYS A 119 -12.59 10.70 -11.52
C LYS A 119 -12.62 10.06 -10.14
N SER A 120 -12.78 8.74 -10.10
CA SER A 120 -12.86 7.96 -8.88
C SER A 120 -12.41 6.54 -9.19
N GLY A 121 -11.93 5.85 -8.17
CA GLY A 121 -11.57 4.46 -8.27
C GLY A 121 -11.60 3.77 -6.92
N PHE A 122 -11.60 2.45 -6.98
CA PHE A 122 -11.50 1.57 -5.83
C PHE A 122 -10.53 0.44 -6.18
N SER A 123 -9.72 0.02 -5.21
CA SER A 123 -8.81 -1.10 -5.33
C SER A 123 -9.13 -2.09 -4.21
N GLY A 124 -9.14 -3.37 -4.54
CA GLY A 124 -9.40 -4.44 -3.59
C GLY A 124 -9.03 -5.80 -4.16
N THR A 125 -9.56 -6.84 -3.53
CA THR A 125 -9.35 -8.23 -3.94
C THR A 125 -10.70 -8.92 -4.14
N ASN A 126 -10.83 -9.75 -5.18
CA ASN A 126 -12.03 -10.56 -5.36
C ASN A 126 -12.05 -11.78 -4.43
N SER A 127 -13.09 -12.61 -4.53
CA SER A 127 -13.24 -13.84 -3.73
C SER A 127 -12.17 -14.90 -4.02
N LYS A 128 -11.44 -14.79 -5.14
CA LYS A 128 -10.31 -15.65 -5.51
C LYS A 128 -8.96 -15.12 -5.01
N GLY A 129 -8.95 -13.93 -4.40
CA GLY A 129 -7.72 -13.26 -3.96
C GLY A 129 -6.97 -12.51 -5.06
N GLU A 130 -7.56 -12.37 -6.25
CA GLU A 130 -6.99 -11.60 -7.35
C GLU A 130 -7.22 -10.10 -7.15
N GLU A 131 -6.26 -9.29 -7.58
CA GLU A 131 -6.36 -7.83 -7.52
C GLU A 131 -7.45 -7.33 -8.48
N VAL A 132 -8.29 -6.43 -7.97
CA VAL A 132 -9.39 -5.81 -8.70
C VAL A 132 -9.33 -4.30 -8.54
N VAL A 133 -9.37 -3.61 -9.68
CA VAL A 133 -9.42 -2.15 -9.73
C VAL A 133 -10.68 -1.73 -10.47
N VAL A 134 -11.52 -0.92 -9.81
CA VAL A 134 -12.69 -0.29 -10.41
C VAL A 134 -12.39 1.17 -10.65
N THR A 135 -12.69 1.68 -11.83
CA THR A 135 -12.47 3.09 -12.19
C THR A 135 -13.67 3.70 -12.87
N CYS A 136 -13.83 5.02 -12.74
CA CYS A 136 -14.79 5.78 -13.52
C CYS A 136 -14.12 6.91 -14.29
N GLY A 137 -14.43 7.01 -15.58
CA GLY A 137 -13.88 8.01 -16.47
C GLY A 137 -14.75 9.26 -16.55
N ALA A 138 -14.10 10.43 -16.60
CA ALA A 138 -14.77 11.72 -16.72
C ALA A 138 -15.31 11.97 -18.12
N VAL A 139 -14.56 11.54 -19.14
CA VAL A 139 -14.76 11.89 -20.55
C VAL A 139 -15.62 10.85 -21.25
N ASP A 140 -15.23 9.58 -21.16
CA ASP A 140 -15.97 8.46 -21.74
C ASP A 140 -17.26 8.12 -20.97
N ARG A 141 -17.35 8.52 -19.69
CA ARG A 141 -18.47 8.27 -18.77
C ARG A 141 -18.72 6.79 -18.53
N LEU A 142 -17.65 5.99 -18.60
CA LEU A 142 -17.72 4.55 -18.35
C LEU A 142 -17.21 4.22 -16.95
N VAL A 143 -17.72 3.11 -16.42
CA VAL A 143 -17.13 2.42 -15.27
C VAL A 143 -16.44 1.17 -15.80
N GLN A 144 -15.17 1.00 -15.47
CA GLN A 144 -14.40 -0.18 -15.85
C GLN A 144 -14.01 -1.00 -14.63
N LEU A 145 -14.11 -2.30 -14.78
CA LEU A 145 -13.62 -3.31 -13.86
C LEU A 145 -12.39 -3.96 -14.49
N LEU A 146 -11.26 -3.87 -13.81
CA LEU A 146 -10.01 -4.48 -14.22
C LEU A 146 -9.70 -5.60 -13.22
N GLU A 147 -9.61 -6.82 -13.74
CA GLU A 147 -9.24 -8.01 -12.98
C GLU A 147 -7.80 -8.42 -13.36
N ASN A 148 -7.00 -8.84 -12.39
CA ASN A 148 -5.57 -9.14 -12.57
C ASN A 148 -4.76 -7.94 -13.09
N ALA A 149 -5.15 -6.73 -12.69
CA ALA A 149 -4.29 -5.56 -12.78
C ALA A 149 -3.20 -5.62 -11.70
#